data_AF-A0A3D5FRH8-F1
#
_entry.id   AF-A0A3D5FRH8-F1
#
_cell.length_a   1.000
_cell.length_b   1.000
_cell.length_c   1.000
_cell.angle_alpha   90.00
_cell.angle_beta   90.00
_cell.angle_gamma   90.00
#
_symmetry.space_group_name_H-M   'P 1'
#
loop_
_entity.id
_entity.type
_entity.pdbx_description
1 polymer ?
#
loop_
_entity_poly.entity_id
_entity_poly.type
_entity_poly.pdbx_seq_one_letter_code
_entity_poly.pdbx_strand_id
1 'polypeptide(L)'
;VGESGSGKTSLALAVLRLISSEGGIRFRGQSLHDMDKTQLRALRRQLQVVFQDPFSSLSPRLSAFQIIEEGLKVHQLGGDYDERRDRVAAALHEVGVEPATMDRYPHEFSGGQRQRL
;
A
#
# COMPACT_ATOMS: atom_id res chain seq x y z
N VAL A 1 -11.00 -13.91 -12.46
CA VAL A 1 -10.16 -13.61 -13.64
C VAL A 1 -11.07 -12.99 -14.70
N GLY A 2 -10.67 -11.92 -15.38
CA GLY A 2 -11.50 -11.26 -16.40
C GLY A 2 -10.64 -10.44 -17.36
N GLU A 3 -11.13 -10.18 -18.57
CA GLU A 3 -10.39 -9.53 -19.66
C GLU A 3 -9.98 -8.08 -19.35
N SER A 4 -9.03 -7.52 -20.10
CA SER A 4 -8.70 -6.10 -19.99
C SER A 4 -9.97 -5.26 -20.21
N GLY A 5 -10.17 -4.22 -19.39
CA GLY A 5 -11.40 -3.39 -19.47
C GLY A 5 -12.64 -3.98 -18.80
N SER A 6 -12.60 -5.19 -18.22
CA SER A 6 -13.77 -5.82 -17.57
C SER A 6 -14.23 -5.18 -16.25
N GLY A 7 -13.76 -3.98 -15.90
CA GLY A 7 -14.17 -3.26 -14.69
C GLY A 7 -13.53 -3.68 -13.36
N LYS A 8 -12.52 -4.58 -13.35
CA LYS A 8 -11.84 -5.03 -12.12
C LYS A 8 -11.26 -3.89 -11.29
N THR A 9 -10.56 -2.97 -11.94
CA THR A 9 -9.96 -1.80 -11.28
C THR A 9 -11.05 -0.89 -10.71
N SER A 10 -12.12 -0.66 -11.47
CA SER A 10 -13.27 0.13 -11.00
C SER A 10 -13.92 -0.51 -9.77
N LEU A 11 -14.11 -1.82 -9.76
CA LEU A 11 -14.64 -2.54 -8.60
C LEU A 11 -13.73 -2.41 -7.37
N ALA A 12 -12.42 -2.58 -7.53
CA ALA A 12 -11.46 -2.43 -6.44
C ALA A 12 -11.49 -0.99 -5.85
N LEU A 13 -11.51 0.03 -6.71
CA LEU A 13 -11.60 1.43 -6.29
C LEU A 13 -12.93 1.76 -5.61
N ALA A 14 -14.04 1.17 -6.07
CA ALA A 14 -15.35 1.32 -5.45
C ALA A 14 -15.39 0.70 -4.03
N VAL A 15 -14.81 -0.49 -3.86
CA VAL A 15 -14.67 -1.15 -2.54
C VAL A 15 -13.85 -0.28 -1.57
N LEU A 16 -12.83 0.43 -2.07
CA LEU A 16 -12.00 1.35 -1.25
C LEU A 16 -12.65 2.72 -1.01
N ARG A 17 -13.84 2.95 -1.59
CA ARG A 17 -14.53 4.25 -1.62
C ARG A 17 -13.63 5.37 -2.15
N LEU A 18 -12.85 5.06 -3.18
CA LEU A 18 -12.04 6.03 -3.94
C LEU A 18 -12.79 6.60 -5.14
N ILE A 19 -13.82 5.89 -5.62
CA ILE A 19 -14.81 6.36 -6.60
C ILE A 19 -16.23 6.13 -6.05
N SER A 20 -17.21 6.85 -6.60
CA SER A 20 -18.62 6.56 -6.33
C SER A 20 -19.07 5.28 -7.04
N SER A 21 -20.06 4.61 -6.46
CA SER A 21 -20.72 3.43 -7.04
C SER A 21 -22.19 3.44 -6.66
N GLU A 22 -23.02 2.82 -7.50
CA GLU A 22 -24.42 2.54 -7.21
C GLU A 22 -24.59 1.11 -6.67
N GLY A 23 -25.67 0.86 -5.92
CA GLY A 23 -25.85 -0.39 -5.17
C GLY A 23 -25.17 -0.37 -3.80
N GLY A 24 -25.29 -1.46 -3.05
CA GLY A 24 -24.74 -1.57 -1.69
C GLY A 24 -23.50 -2.46 -1.62
N ILE A 25 -22.38 -1.92 -1.14
CA ILE A 25 -21.18 -2.70 -0.83
C ILE A 25 -21.10 -2.90 0.69
N ARG A 26 -20.96 -4.15 1.14
CA ARG A 26 -20.75 -4.50 2.55
C ARG A 26 -19.38 -5.14 2.75
N PHE A 27 -18.62 -4.67 3.73
CA PHE A 27 -17.37 -5.28 4.18
C PHE A 27 -17.52 -5.75 5.62
N ARG A 28 -17.27 -7.04 5.89
CA ARG A 28 -17.45 -7.65 7.22
C ARG A 28 -18.82 -7.32 7.87
N GLY A 29 -19.88 -7.34 7.05
CA GLY A 29 -21.24 -7.05 7.49
C GLY A 29 -21.61 -5.57 7.60
N GLN A 30 -20.64 -4.65 7.47
CA GLN A 30 -20.90 -3.20 7.54
C GLN A 30 -21.06 -2.60 6.15
N SER A 31 -22.08 -1.76 5.97
CA SER A 31 -22.31 -1.00 4.74
C SER A 31 -21.23 0.08 4.58
N LEU A 32 -20.56 0.11 3.43
CA LEU A 32 -19.54 1.12 3.13
C LEU A 32 -20.15 2.48 2.75
N HIS A 33 -21.43 2.51 2.38
CA HIS A 33 -22.14 3.74 1.99
C HIS A 33 -22.47 4.61 3.18
N ASP A 34 -22.69 3.99 4.33
CA ASP A 34 -23.11 4.66 5.57
C ASP A 34 -21.91 5.11 6.43
N MET A 35 -20.69 4.82 5.97
CA MET A 35 -19.46 5.17 6.70
C MET A 35 -19.07 6.63 6.48
N ASP A 36 -18.79 7.33 7.59
CA ASP A 36 -18.18 8.65 7.57
C ASP A 36 -16.67 8.60 7.23
N LYS A 37 -16.04 9.77 7.12
CA LYS A 37 -14.61 9.89 6.79
C LYS A 37 -13.70 9.21 7.83
N THR A 38 -14.08 9.20 9.10
CA THR A 38 -13.29 8.63 10.19
C THR A 38 -13.34 7.11 10.14
N GLN A 39 -14.53 6.55 9.95
CA GLN A 39 -14.75 5.12 9.78
C GLN A 39 -14.05 4.60 8.52
N LEU A 40 -14.13 5.33 7.41
CA LEU A 40 -13.40 4.98 6.18
C LEU A 40 -11.88 5.00 6.37
N ARG A 41 -11.32 5.96 7.13
CA ARG A 41 -9.89 5.97 7.45
C ARG A 41 -9.49 4.74 8.26
N ALA A 42 -10.26 4.36 9.27
CA ALA A 42 -10.00 3.18 10.09
C ALA A 42 -10.08 1.89 9.26
N LEU A 43 -11.09 1.78 8.39
CA LEU A 43 -11.25 0.66 7.46
C LEU A 43 -10.05 0.54 6.50
N ARG A 44 -9.59 1.66 5.92
CA ARG A 44 -8.46 1.67 4.99
C ARG A 44 -7.15 1.17 5.61
N ARG A 45 -6.99 1.22 6.94
CA ARG A 45 -5.85 0.56 7.61
C ARG A 45 -5.87 -0.97 7.45
N GLN A 46 -7.06 -1.54 7.28
CA GLN A 46 -7.28 -2.99 7.12
C GLN A 46 -7.35 -3.42 5.65
N LEU A 47 -7.34 -2.47 4.71
CA LEU A 47 -7.44 -2.71 3.28
C LEU A 47 -6.15 -2.22 2.60
N GLN A 48 -5.23 -3.14 2.36
CA GLN A 48 -3.99 -2.85 1.63
C GLN A 48 -4.20 -3.10 0.15
N VAL A 49 -3.72 -2.19 -0.68
CA VAL A 49 -3.92 -2.21 -2.13
C VAL A 49 -2.56 -2.29 -2.79
N VAL A 50 -2.36 -3.32 -3.60
CA VAL A 50 -1.20 -3.45 -4.48
C VAL A 50 -1.67 -3.14 -5.90
N PHE A 51 -1.19 -2.03 -6.46
CA PHE A 51 -1.54 -1.62 -7.82
C PHE A 51 -0.81 -2.48 -8.86
N GLN A 52 -1.42 -2.65 -10.04
CA GLN A 52 -0.87 -3.50 -11.12
C GLN A 52 0.49 -3.00 -11.66
N ASP A 53 0.72 -1.68 -11.60
CA ASP A 53 2.02 -1.07 -11.86
C ASP A 53 2.52 -0.41 -10.56
N PRO A 54 3.18 -1.19 -9.67
CA PRO A 54 3.69 -0.65 -8.41
C PRO A 54 4.75 0.44 -8.67
N PHE A 55 5.44 0.41 -9.82
CA PHE A 55 6.54 1.32 -10.11
C PHE A 55 6.08 2.75 -10.35
N SER A 56 4.91 2.94 -10.97
CA SER A 56 4.32 4.26 -11.16
C SER A 56 4.04 5.00 -9.85
N SER A 57 3.93 4.25 -8.74
CA SER A 57 3.65 4.79 -7.41
C SER A 57 4.89 5.06 -6.55
N LEU A 58 6.07 4.56 -6.96
CA LEU A 58 7.31 4.78 -6.23
C LEU A 58 7.93 6.13 -6.62
N SER A 59 8.09 7.03 -5.65
CA SER A 59 8.80 8.29 -5.89
C SER A 59 10.28 8.02 -6.23
N PRO A 60 10.80 8.47 -7.37
CA PRO A 60 12.21 8.26 -7.73
C PRO A 60 13.16 9.10 -6.86
N ARG A 61 12.62 10.04 -6.07
CA ARG A 61 13.38 10.94 -5.18
C ARG A 61 13.55 10.39 -3.77
N LEU A 62 12.91 9.27 -3.45
CA LEU A 62 12.93 8.66 -2.13
C LEU A 62 13.65 7.31 -2.20
N SER A 63 14.39 6.97 -1.14
CA SER A 63 14.95 5.62 -0.98
C SER A 63 13.85 4.59 -0.68
N ALA A 64 14.17 3.30 -0.81
CA ALA A 64 13.26 2.23 -0.42
C ALA A 64 12.81 2.37 1.04
N PHE A 65 13.73 2.70 1.95
CA PHE A 65 13.43 3.00 3.34
C PHE A 65 12.40 4.13 3.46
N GLN A 66 12.66 5.27 2.82
CA GLN A 66 11.75 6.42 2.92
C GLN A 66 10.36 6.10 2.38
N ILE A 67 10.26 5.37 1.27
CA ILE A 67 8.97 4.97 0.69
C ILE A 67 8.18 4.10 1.68
N ILE A 68 8.82 3.10 2.27
CA ILE A 68 8.16 2.19 3.21
C ILE A 68 7.86 2.91 4.54
N GLU A 69 8.76 3.79 4.99
CA GLU A 69 8.62 4.59 6.21
C GLU A 69 7.40 5.52 6.14
N GLU A 70 7.05 6.07 4.98
CA GLU A 70 5.85 6.90 4.84
C GLU A 70 4.57 6.14 5.23
N GLY A 71 4.47 4.86 4.86
CA GLY A 71 3.37 4.00 5.29
C GLY A 71 3.33 3.84 6.82
N LEU A 72 4.49 3.63 7.44
CA LEU A 72 4.60 3.53 8.90
C LEU A 72 4.18 4.84 9.59
N LYS A 73 4.64 5.99 9.10
CA LYS A 73 4.29 7.32 9.64
C LYS A 73 2.79 7.61 9.52
N VAL A 74 2.19 7.36 8.36
CA VAL A 74 0.75 7.56 8.12
C VAL A 74 -0.10 6.73 9.09
N HIS A 75 0.38 5.53 9.44
CA HIS A 75 -0.29 4.64 10.38
C HIS A 75 0.17 4.78 11.83
N GLN A 76 1.09 5.70 12.12
CA GLN A 76 1.68 5.92 13.45
C GLN A 76 2.31 4.64 14.04
N LEU A 77 3.06 3.91 13.20
CA LEU A 77 3.73 2.66 13.55
C LEU A 77 5.25 2.88 13.73
N GLY A 78 5.83 2.22 14.73
CA GLY A 78 7.26 2.19 14.95
C GLY A 78 7.84 3.43 15.64
N GLY A 79 7.17 3.99 16.64
CA GLY A 79 7.75 4.95 17.59
C GLY A 79 8.79 5.92 17.04
N ASP A 80 10.07 5.63 17.28
CA ASP A 80 11.20 6.48 16.86
C ASP A 80 11.81 6.08 15.50
N TYR A 81 12.88 6.77 15.10
CA TYR A 81 13.52 6.53 13.80
C TYR A 81 14.12 5.13 13.69
N ASP A 82 14.78 4.65 14.75
CA ASP A 82 15.49 3.37 14.74
C ASP A 82 14.48 2.22 14.74
N GLU A 83 13.41 2.33 15.52
CA GLU A 83 12.31 1.36 15.50
C GLU A 83 11.64 1.24 14.11
N ARG A 84 11.48 2.35 13.38
CA ARG A 84 10.99 2.30 11.99
C ARG A 84 12.00 1.62 11.08
N ARG A 85 13.29 1.90 11.24
CA ARG A 85 14.34 1.27 10.43
C ARG A 85 14.38 -0.24 10.63
N ASP A 86 14.23 -0.71 11.86
CA ASP A 86 14.16 -2.14 12.17
C ASP A 86 12.92 -2.81 11.55
N ARG A 87 11.75 -2.13 11.61
CA ARG A 87 10.53 -2.64 10.97
C ARG A 87 10.65 -2.70 9.45
N VAL A 88 11.25 -1.69 8.83
CA VAL A 88 11.52 -1.71 7.39
C VAL A 88 12.49 -2.84 7.05
N ALA A 89 13.55 -3.03 7.83
CA ALA A 89 14.50 -4.12 7.63
C ALA A 89 13.82 -5.49 7.69
N ALA A 90 12.97 -5.71 8.69
CA ALA A 90 12.19 -6.94 8.82
C ALA A 90 11.26 -7.16 7.62
N ALA A 91 10.53 -6.14 7.19
CA ALA A 91 9.64 -6.22 6.04
C ALA A 91 10.39 -6.55 4.73
N LEU A 92 11.54 -5.89 4.50
CA LEU A 92 12.41 -6.17 3.34
C LEU A 92 12.90 -7.63 3.35
N HIS A 93 13.32 -8.12 4.51
CA HIS A 93 13.74 -9.51 4.66
C HIS A 93 12.60 -10.50 4.37
N GLU A 94 11.38 -10.25 4.86
CA GLU A 94 10.20 -11.09 4.60
C GLU A 94 9.87 -11.23 3.11
N VAL A 95 10.10 -10.15 2.34
CA VAL A 95 9.90 -10.17 0.88
C VAL A 95 11.17 -10.58 0.13
N GLY A 96 12.24 -11.01 0.80
CA GLY A 96 13.47 -11.47 0.19
C GLY A 96 14.28 -10.37 -0.51
N VAL A 97 14.24 -9.15 0.02
CA VAL A 97 15.09 -8.02 -0.35
C VAL A 97 16.09 -7.79 0.79
N GLU A 98 17.37 -7.69 0.44
CA GLU A 98 18.45 -7.53 1.43
C GLU A 98 18.27 -6.22 2.22
N PRO A 99 18.10 -6.24 3.56
CA PRO A 99 17.85 -5.03 4.34
C PRO A 99 18.95 -3.97 4.20
N ALA A 100 20.21 -4.37 4.00
CA ALA A 100 21.32 -3.45 3.76
C ALA A 100 21.13 -2.57 2.50
N THR A 101 20.18 -2.91 1.63
CA THR A 101 19.84 -2.13 0.43
C THR A 101 18.75 -1.09 0.66
N MET A 102 18.19 -0.97 1.88
CA MET A 102 17.06 -0.08 2.15
C MET A 102 17.32 1.40 1.84
N ASP A 103 18.58 1.84 1.90
CA ASP A 103 18.96 3.22 1.62
C ASP A 103 19.17 3.50 0.12
N ARG A 104 19.02 2.49 -0.75
CA ARG A 104 19.06 2.64 -2.21
C ARG A 104 17.75 3.22 -2.77
N TYR A 105 17.87 3.86 -3.91
CA TYR A 105 16.74 4.38 -4.69
C TYR A 105 16.11 3.29 -5.57
N PRO A 106 14.81 3.41 -5.92
CA PRO A 106 14.08 2.41 -6.70
C PRO A 106 14.79 1.96 -7.99
N HIS A 107 15.48 2.85 -8.69
CA HIS A 107 16.16 2.53 -9.95
C HIS A 107 17.38 1.61 -9.78
N GLU A 108 17.88 1.44 -8.56
CA GLU A 108 19.01 0.57 -8.22
C GLU A 108 18.58 -0.88 -7.93
N PHE A 109 17.28 -1.17 -8.01
CA PHE A 109 16.70 -2.50 -7.81
C PHE A 109 16.30 -3.13 -9.15
N SER A 110 16.42 -4.46 -9.23
CA SER A 110 15.86 -5.22 -10.35
C SER A 110 14.34 -5.05 -10.44
N GLY A 111 13.73 -5.35 -11.60
CA GLY A 111 12.27 -5.29 -11.76
C GLY A 111 11.52 -6.14 -10.72
N GLY A 112 11.99 -7.36 -10.46
CA GLY A 112 11.40 -8.25 -9.46
C GLY A 112 11.62 -7.80 -8.01
N GLN A 113 12.73 -7.11 -7.69
CA GLN A 113 12.90 -6.50 -6.37
C GLN A 113 11.98 -5.30 -6.20
N ARG A 114 11.84 -4.44 -7.22
CA ARG A 114 10.92 -3.31 -7.17
C ARG A 114 9.46 -3.71 -7.01
N GLN A 115 9.05 -4.90 -7.48
CA GLN A 115 7.68 -5.42 -7.25
C GLN A 115 7.42 -5.81 -5.79
N ARG A 116 8.49 -5.95 -5.00
CA ARG A 116 8.46 -6.41 -3.61
C ARG A 116 8.65 -5.27 -2.60
N LEU A 117 9.07 -4.09 -3.08
CA LEU A 117 9.07 -2.84 -2.32
C LEU A 117 7.64 -2.28 -2.25
#